data_AF-A0A9E2YZQ5-F1
#
_entry.id   AF-A0A9E2YZQ5-F1
#
_cell.length_a   1.000
_cell.length_b   1.000
_cell.length_c   1.000
_cell.angle_alpha   90.00
_cell.angle_beta   90.00
_cell.angle_gamma   90.00
#
_symmetry.space_group_name_H-M   'P 1'
#
loop_
_entity.id
_entity.type
_entity.pdbx_description
1 polymer ?
#
loop_
_entity_poly.entity_id
_entity_poly.type
_entity_poly.pdbx_seq_one_letter_code
_entity_poly.pdbx_strand_id
1 'polypeptide(L)'
;DADVISIETSRSKMELLDAFKVYRYPNGIGPGVYDIHSPRVPDMAEMKNLLTLARRRLSDSQLWINPDCGLKTRRWEEVRPALVNMVAAARELRTAS
;
A
#
# COMPACT_ATOMS: atom_id res chain seq x y z
N ASP A 1 -15.71 14.72 7.47
CA ASP A 1 -15.12 14.19 6.22
C ASP A 1 -13.70 13.78 6.52
N ALA A 2 -13.17 12.74 5.86
CA ALA A 2 -11.81 12.25 6.10
C ALA A 2 -10.88 12.66 4.96
N ASP A 3 -9.74 13.26 5.29
CA ASP A 3 -8.74 13.70 4.30
C ASP A 3 -8.02 12.52 3.63
N VAL A 4 -7.81 11.44 4.40
CA VAL A 4 -7.17 10.21 3.93
C VAL A 4 -7.84 9.02 4.59
N ILE A 5 -8.14 7.98 3.81
CA ILE A 5 -8.59 6.68 4.32
C ILE A 5 -7.52 5.62 4.08
N SER A 6 -7.27 4.75 5.05
CA SER A 6 -6.48 3.53 4.86
C SER A 6 -7.41 2.32 4.72
N ILE A 7 -7.10 1.42 3.79
CA ILE A 7 -7.89 0.21 3.54
C ILE A 7 -6.99 -1.03 3.42
N GLU A 8 -7.47 -2.18 3.88
CA GLU A 8 -6.75 -3.46 3.75
C GLU A 8 -6.90 -4.03 2.34
N THR A 9 -5.79 -4.21 1.62
CA THR A 9 -5.82 -4.60 0.20
C THR A 9 -4.68 -5.51 -0.25
N SER A 10 -3.70 -5.80 0.61
CA SER A 10 -2.48 -6.51 0.18
C SER A 10 -2.79 -7.89 -0.43
N ARG A 11 -3.82 -8.58 0.09
CA ARG A 11 -4.27 -9.91 -0.38
C ARG A 11 -5.22 -9.86 -1.58
N SER A 12 -5.95 -8.76 -1.77
CA SER A 12 -6.95 -8.62 -2.84
C SER A 12 -6.41 -8.01 -4.13
N LYS A 13 -5.07 -7.85 -4.25
CA LYS A 13 -4.40 -7.30 -5.44
C LYS A 13 -5.01 -5.98 -5.92
N MET A 14 -5.48 -5.15 -5.00
CA MET A 14 -6.08 -3.84 -5.28
C MET A 14 -7.43 -3.87 -6.01
N GLU A 15 -8.15 -5.00 -6.06
CA GLU A 15 -9.47 -5.09 -6.71
C GLU A 15 -10.48 -4.13 -6.08
N LEU A 16 -10.40 -3.91 -4.76
CA LEU A 16 -11.25 -2.96 -4.05
C LEU A 16 -11.10 -1.51 -4.54
N LEU A 17 -9.97 -1.17 -5.18
CA LEU A 17 -9.75 0.18 -5.73
C LEU A 17 -10.62 0.48 -6.95
N ASP A 18 -11.19 -0.52 -7.61
CA ASP A 18 -12.09 -0.31 -8.75
C ASP A 18 -13.37 0.44 -8.34
N ALA A 19 -13.87 0.21 -7.12
CA ALA A 19 -15.01 0.96 -6.59
C ALA A 19 -14.69 2.46 -6.46
N PHE A 20 -13.52 2.84 -5.94
CA PHE A 20 -13.14 4.24 -5.75
C PHE A 20 -13.00 5.00 -7.07
N LYS A 21 -12.58 4.31 -8.13
CA LYS A 21 -12.56 4.86 -9.49
C LYS A 21 -13.97 5.13 -10.01
N VAL A 22 -14.91 4.20 -9.79
CA VAL A 22 -16.31 4.35 -10.20
C VAL A 22 -16.99 5.51 -9.46
N TYR A 23 -16.76 5.62 -8.15
CA TYR A 23 -17.36 6.68 -7.32
C TYR A 23 -16.61 8.02 -7.36
N ARG A 24 -15.47 8.10 -8.06
CA ARG A 24 -14.61 9.29 -8.16
C ARG A 24 -14.30 9.91 -6.80
N TYR A 25 -13.84 9.08 -5.87
CA TYR A 25 -13.44 9.55 -4.54
C TYR A 25 -12.31 10.59 -4.65
N PRO A 26 -12.45 11.81 -4.09
CA PRO A 26 -11.51 12.91 -4.33
C PRO A 26 -10.31 12.92 -3.37
N ASN A 27 -10.44 12.30 -2.20
CA ASN A 27 -9.46 12.42 -1.12
C ASN A 27 -8.37 11.33 -1.20
N GLY A 28 -7.44 11.33 -0.24
CA GLY A 28 -6.34 10.37 -0.20
C GLY A 28 -6.80 8.95 0.14
N ILE A 29 -6.15 7.96 -0.47
CA ILE A 29 -6.39 6.54 -0.21
C ILE A 29 -5.05 5.84 -0.01
N GLY A 30 -4.95 5.12 1.10
CA GLY A 30 -3.83 4.28 1.49
C GLY A 30 -4.16 2.79 1.40
N PRO A 31 -4.05 2.18 0.20
CA PRO A 31 -4.22 0.74 0.05
C PRO A 31 -3.04 0.03 0.71
N GLY A 32 -3.33 -0.88 1.64
CA GLY A 32 -2.31 -1.68 2.30
C GLY A 32 -1.50 -2.52 1.32
N VAL A 33 -0.17 -2.45 1.43
CA VAL A 33 0.80 -3.19 0.58
C VAL A 33 1.62 -4.23 1.34
N TYR A 34 1.39 -4.34 2.65
CA TYR A 34 2.02 -5.32 3.52
C TYR A 34 0.93 -6.06 4.30
N ASP A 35 0.79 -7.36 4.02
CA ASP A 35 -0.06 -8.28 4.77
C ASP A 35 0.50 -8.50 6.18
N ILE A 36 0.03 -7.67 7.11
CA ILE A 36 0.46 -7.75 8.50
C ILE A 36 -0.07 -8.99 9.20
N HIS A 37 -0.93 -9.82 8.59
CA HIS A 37 -1.42 -11.07 9.20
C HIS A 37 -0.55 -12.27 8.85
N SER A 38 0.49 -12.08 8.04
CA SER A 38 1.50 -13.07 7.72
C SER A 38 2.84 -12.72 8.40
N PRO A 39 3.61 -13.71 8.90
CA PRO A 39 4.97 -13.47 9.39
C PRO A 39 5.98 -13.26 8.24
N ARG A 40 5.56 -13.48 6.99
CA ARG A 40 6.43 -13.34 5.81
C ARG A 40 6.81 -11.87 5.60
N VAL A 41 8.10 -11.63 5.39
CA VAL A 41 8.61 -10.33 4.94
C VAL A 41 8.40 -10.22 3.43
N PRO A 42 7.57 -9.29 2.92
CA PRO A 42 7.43 -9.09 1.48
C PRO A 42 8.70 -8.44 0.93
N ASP A 43 9.09 -8.83 -0.29
CA ASP A 43 10.19 -8.16 -0.97
C ASP A 43 9.75 -6.80 -1.54
N MET A 44 10.72 -5.98 -1.92
CA MET A 44 10.47 -4.66 -2.48
C MET A 44 9.71 -4.73 -3.83
N ALA A 45 10.01 -5.74 -4.65
CA ALA A 45 9.43 -5.88 -5.99
C ALA A 45 7.93 -6.22 -5.92
N GLU A 46 7.52 -7.05 -4.97
CA GLU A 46 6.14 -7.40 -4.68
C GLU A 46 5.34 -6.15 -4.28
N MET A 47 5.87 -5.36 -3.35
CA MET A 47 5.23 -4.10 -2.94
C MET A 47 5.16 -3.10 -4.10
N LYS A 48 6.22 -2.99 -4.90
CA LYS A 48 6.23 -2.16 -6.12
C LYS A 48 5.16 -2.60 -7.12
N ASN A 49 4.96 -3.91 -7.31
CA ASN A 49 3.92 -4.42 -8.19
C ASN A 49 2.52 -4.02 -7.70
N LEU A 50 2.25 -4.15 -6.40
CA LEU A 50 1.00 -3.70 -5.79
C LEU A 50 0.78 -2.19 -5.98
N LEU A 51 1.81 -1.37 -5.75
CA LEU A 51 1.75 0.08 -5.96
C LEU A 51 1.53 0.46 -7.43
N THR A 52 2.13 -0.29 -8.36
CA THR A 52 1.92 -0.09 -9.80
C THR A 52 0.47 -0.40 -10.19
N LEU A 53 -0.14 -1.43 -9.59
CA LEU A 53 -1.56 -1.73 -9.78
C LEU A 53 -2.47 -0.65 -9.17
N ALA A 54 -2.09 -0.07 -8.03
CA ALA A 54 -2.82 1.04 -7.42
C ALA A 54 -2.76 2.33 -8.28
N ARG A 55 -1.59 2.67 -8.85
CA ARG A 55 -1.43 3.83 -9.76
C ARG A 55 -2.24 3.75 -11.05
N ARG A 56 -2.71 2.56 -11.45
CA ARG A 56 -3.66 2.40 -12.58
C ARG A 56 -5.07 2.90 -12.25
N ARG A 57 -5.37 3.12 -10.96
CA ARG A 57 -6.71 3.42 -10.45
C ARG A 57 -6.78 4.75 -9.70
N LEU A 58 -5.69 5.16 -9.07
CA LEU A 58 -5.56 6.39 -8.29
C LEU A 58 -4.46 7.27 -8.87
N SER A 59 -4.61 8.59 -8.76
CA SER A 59 -3.52 9.51 -9.07
C SER A 59 -2.44 9.48 -7.99
N ASP A 60 -1.23 9.92 -8.33
CA ASP A 60 -0.11 10.00 -7.39
C ASP A 60 -0.42 10.90 -6.19
N SER A 61 -1.21 11.96 -6.38
CA SER A 61 -1.61 12.88 -5.31
C SER A 61 -2.61 12.26 -4.33
N GLN A 62 -3.30 11.19 -4.74
CA GLN A 62 -4.24 10.46 -3.89
C GLN A 62 -3.58 9.27 -3.19
N LEU A 63 -2.44 8.78 -3.67
CA LEU A 63 -1.90 7.50 -3.21
C LEU A 63 -1.04 7.65 -1.95
N TRP A 64 -1.46 6.99 -0.88
CA TRP A 64 -0.67 6.79 0.34
C TRP A 64 -0.15 5.35 0.41
N ILE A 65 0.97 5.15 1.10
CA ILE A 65 1.64 3.85 1.19
C ILE A 65 1.76 3.46 2.66
N ASN A 66 1.06 2.40 3.04
CA ASN A 66 0.99 1.90 4.41
C ASN A 66 0.85 0.37 4.44
N PRO A 67 1.08 -0.26 5.60
CA PRO A 67 0.68 -1.65 5.84
C PRO A 67 -0.85 -1.79 5.85
N ASP A 68 -1.36 -3.02 5.77
CA ASP A 68 -2.80 -3.28 5.88
C ASP A 68 -3.36 -2.75 7.21
N CYS A 69 -2.67 -2.98 8.32
CA CYS A 69 -3.15 -2.59 9.65
C CYS A 69 -1.97 -2.35 10.63
N GLY A 70 -2.28 -2.21 11.91
CA GLY A 70 -1.29 -2.04 12.97
C GLY A 70 -0.37 -3.25 13.15
N LEU A 71 0.87 -2.99 13.57
CA LEU A 71 1.95 -3.98 13.63
C LEU A 71 2.06 -4.69 14.99
N LYS A 72 1.07 -4.53 15.89
CA LYS A 72 1.13 -5.00 17.29
C LYS A 72 1.41 -6.51 17.43
N THR A 73 0.97 -7.31 16.47
CA THR A 73 1.10 -8.77 16.49
C THR A 73 2.38 -9.28 15.81
N ARG A 74 3.16 -8.40 15.19
CA ARG A 74 4.38 -8.74 14.43
C ARG A 74 5.65 -8.53 15.26
N ARG A 75 6.71 -9.21 14.87
CA ARG A 75 8.01 -9.12 15.54
C ARG A 75 8.94 -8.15 14.82
N TRP A 76 9.93 -7.60 15.52
CA TRP A 76 10.81 -6.58 14.95
C TRP A 76 11.67 -7.08 13.79
N GLU A 77 12.07 -8.36 13.84
CA GLU A 77 12.78 -9.06 12.78
C GLU A 77 11.96 -9.20 11.49
N GLU A 78 10.63 -9.17 11.59
CA GLU A 78 9.70 -9.18 10.45
C GLU A 78 9.42 -7.75 9.98
N VAL A 79 9.11 -6.85 10.93
CA VAL A 79 8.64 -5.49 10.67
C VAL A 79 9.71 -4.61 10.04
N ARG A 80 10.94 -4.61 10.58
CA ARG A 80 12.00 -3.72 10.10
C ARG A 80 12.30 -3.93 8.62
N PRO A 81 12.60 -5.16 8.14
CA PRO A 81 12.88 -5.36 6.72
C PRO A 81 11.64 -5.09 5.86
N ALA A 82 10.43 -5.45 6.30
CA ALA A 82 9.20 -5.17 5.54
C ALA A 82 8.99 -3.66 5.33
N LEU A 83 9.16 -2.84 6.36
CA LEU A 83 9.03 -1.39 6.26
C LEU A 83 10.16 -0.76 5.43
N VAL A 84 11.39 -1.28 5.52
CA VAL A 84 12.51 -0.85 4.66
C VAL A 84 12.18 -1.11 3.19
N ASN A 85 11.68 -2.29 2.86
CA ASN A 85 11.26 -2.65 1.51
C ASN A 85 10.11 -1.76 1.02
N MET A 86 9.13 -1.46 1.88
CA MET A 86 8.00 -0.58 1.56
C MET A 86 8.46 0.85 1.24
N VAL A 87 9.37 1.40 2.04
CA VAL A 87 9.93 2.73 1.79
C VAL A 87 10.81 2.73 0.53
N ALA A 88 11.56 1.66 0.27
CA ALA A 88 12.36 1.53 -0.94
C ALA A 88 11.48 1.50 -2.20
N ALA A 89 10.41 0.70 -2.21
CA ALA A 89 9.44 0.67 -3.30
C ALA A 89 8.84 2.07 -3.53
N ALA A 90 8.40 2.75 -2.46
CA ALA A 90 7.87 4.10 -2.54
C ALA A 90 8.87 5.10 -3.16
N ARG A 91 10.15 5.03 -2.77
CA ARG A 91 11.21 5.90 -3.31
C ARG A 91 11.42 5.66 -4.81
N GLU A 92 11.46 4.40 -5.22
CA GLU A 92 11.63 4.05 -6.64
C GLU A 92 10.46 4.56 -7.50
N LEU A 93 9.23 4.42 -7.02
CA LEU A 93 8.05 4.95 -7.72
C LEU A 93 8.07 6.48 -7.84
N ARG A 94 8.66 7.20 -6.87
CA ARG A 94 8.81 8.67 -6.92
C ARG A 94 9.88 9.12 -7.91
N THR A 95 10.94 8.34 -8.11
CA THR A 95 12.00 8.65 -9.08
C THR A 95 11.60 8.34 -10.53
N ALA A 96 10.57 7.52 -10.73
CA ALA A 96 10.05 7.13 -12.04
C ALA A 96 8.94 8.06 -12.56
N SER A 97 8.59 9.11 -11.80
CA SER A 97 7.55 10.10 -12.14
C SER A 97 8.16 11.38 -12.72
#